data_AF-A0A1H6KAH7-F1
#
_entry.id   AF-A0A1H6KAH7-F1
#
_cell.length_a   1.000
_cell.length_b   1.000
_cell.length_c   1.000
_cell.angle_alpha   90.00
_cell.angle_beta   90.00
_cell.angle_gamma   90.00
#
_symmetry.space_group_name_H-M   'P 1'
#
loop_
_entity.id
_entity.type
_entity.pdbx_description
1 polymer ?
#
loop_
_entity_poly.entity_id
_entity_poly.type
_entity_poly.pdbx_seq_one_letter_code
_entity_poly.pdbx_strand_id
1 'polypeptide(L)'
;MLTPEDTLRLNVLIATCVAIRVDIYKLAVVGLTENKKEQTITLNPSGDSTKYIKAVQKLLVSQILGSMGGYPSYLKRWSRMGQVGSSNLKSLLKIGNIEAVVAVANSQNLNDEVLDLVWWCATNTDQQAEIGRFLLTRNFVIKHPIGKQIADYLLEFLPFTDDTTQLIDTTNLLLQEDLISPQAKDRLWKQGQRKPAFLVGFIERMEGNLPNNNNTIALDNNIKELERVNSEQGQIMLQTINHILKKINQEHVLYRTLEVLGAYLSHPMVQRLADIEQCQTQAENVLAQLGLDNEKIKARLLLAGVSEQLVVGTISAHSLAGSAIRKKLSNVLESIQAALKLLTTPI
;
A
#
# COMPACT_ATOMS: atom_id res chain seq x y z
N MET A 1 -23.25 -33.42 0.89
CA MET A 1 -23.57 -33.44 -0.56
C MET A 1 -24.51 -32.28 -0.84
N LEU A 2 -24.50 -31.71 -2.04
CA LEU A 2 -25.45 -30.67 -2.43
C LEU A 2 -26.85 -31.28 -2.57
N THR A 3 -27.88 -30.52 -2.23
CA THR A 3 -29.26 -30.94 -2.53
C THR A 3 -29.51 -30.88 -4.04
N PRO A 4 -30.43 -31.70 -4.58
CA PRO A 4 -30.80 -31.60 -6.00
C PRO A 4 -31.33 -30.21 -6.38
N GLU A 5 -32.08 -29.58 -5.47
CA GLU A 5 -32.60 -28.22 -5.65
C GLU A 5 -31.47 -27.20 -5.79
N ASP A 6 -30.52 -27.17 -4.84
CA ASP A 6 -29.39 -26.24 -4.90
C ASP A 6 -28.53 -26.51 -6.13
N THR A 7 -28.34 -27.78 -6.51
CA THR A 7 -27.62 -28.14 -7.74
C THR A 7 -28.27 -27.53 -8.98
N LEU A 8 -29.60 -27.64 -9.12
CA LEU A 8 -30.33 -27.04 -10.23
C LEU A 8 -30.21 -25.52 -10.23
N ARG A 9 -30.44 -24.89 -9.08
CA ARG A 9 -30.38 -23.42 -8.93
C ARG A 9 -28.98 -22.87 -9.25
N LEU A 10 -27.93 -23.56 -8.80
CA LEU A 10 -26.54 -23.20 -9.10
C LEU A 10 -26.24 -23.32 -10.60
N ASN A 11 -26.69 -24.37 -11.27
CA ASN A 11 -26.50 -24.51 -12.71
C ASN A 11 -27.22 -23.41 -13.51
N VAL A 12 -28.42 -23.01 -13.10
CA VAL A 12 -29.13 -21.87 -13.68
C VAL A 12 -28.31 -20.59 -13.49
N LEU A 13 -27.83 -20.33 -12.27
CA LEU A 13 -27.01 -19.16 -11.96
C LEU A 13 -25.71 -19.13 -12.79
N ILE A 14 -25.04 -20.27 -12.98
CA ILE A 14 -23.87 -20.37 -13.87
C ILE A 14 -24.22 -20.00 -15.30
N ALA A 15 -25.39 -20.37 -15.81
CA ALA A 15 -25.79 -20.07 -17.18
C ALA A 15 -26.18 -18.60 -17.37
N THR A 16 -26.76 -17.95 -16.36
CA THR A 16 -27.35 -16.60 -16.47
C THR A 16 -26.42 -15.47 -16.02
N CYS A 17 -25.37 -15.77 -15.27
CA CYS A 17 -24.49 -14.75 -14.67
C CYS A 17 -23.11 -14.66 -15.35
N VAL A 18 -22.55 -13.46 -15.35
CA VAL A 18 -21.20 -13.13 -15.84
C VAL A 18 -20.13 -13.25 -14.78
N ALA A 19 -20.51 -13.19 -13.50
CA ALA A 19 -19.62 -13.35 -12.36
C ALA A 19 -20.39 -13.98 -11.19
N ILE A 20 -19.68 -14.70 -10.33
CA ILE A 20 -20.27 -15.42 -9.19
C ILE A 20 -19.35 -15.24 -7.98
N ARG A 21 -19.92 -14.85 -6.84
CA ARG A 21 -19.23 -14.87 -5.54
C ARG A 21 -19.95 -15.77 -4.56
N VAL A 22 -19.20 -16.37 -3.65
CA VAL A 22 -19.73 -17.20 -2.57
C VAL A 22 -19.49 -16.46 -1.26
N ASP A 23 -20.57 -16.06 -0.61
CA ASP A 23 -20.55 -15.42 0.70
C ASP A 23 -20.60 -16.51 1.78
N ILE A 24 -19.43 -16.85 2.31
CA ILE A 24 -19.28 -17.97 3.27
C ILE A 24 -19.94 -17.67 4.62
N TYR A 25 -20.04 -16.40 5.02
CA TYR A 25 -20.65 -15.99 6.29
C TYR A 25 -22.16 -16.02 6.21
N LYS A 26 -22.72 -15.60 5.07
CA LYS A 26 -24.17 -15.62 4.84
C LYS A 26 -24.69 -16.95 4.27
N LEU A 27 -23.77 -17.89 4.00
CA LEU A 27 -24.06 -19.15 3.30
C LEU A 27 -24.90 -18.89 2.04
N ALA A 28 -24.42 -18.00 1.18
CA ALA A 28 -25.13 -17.60 -0.02
C ALA A 28 -24.22 -17.61 -1.25
N VAL A 29 -24.80 -17.93 -2.40
CA VAL A 29 -24.16 -17.75 -3.70
C VAL A 29 -24.84 -16.61 -4.40
N VAL A 30 -24.07 -15.61 -4.79
CA VAL A 30 -24.57 -14.43 -5.51
C VAL A 30 -23.99 -14.45 -6.90
N GLY A 31 -24.86 -14.34 -7.90
CA GLY A 31 -24.50 -14.20 -9.31
C GLY A 31 -24.80 -12.80 -9.81
N LEU A 32 -23.89 -12.21 -10.58
CA LEU A 32 -24.10 -10.93 -11.25
C LEU A 32 -24.47 -11.17 -12.71
N THR A 33 -25.60 -10.64 -13.15
CA THR A 33 -26.03 -10.69 -14.57
C THR A 33 -25.33 -9.61 -15.41
N GLU A 34 -25.42 -9.71 -16.76
CA GLU A 34 -24.90 -8.67 -17.67
C GLU A 34 -25.47 -7.28 -17.36
N ASN A 35 -26.74 -7.22 -16.98
CA ASN A 35 -27.44 -6.00 -16.59
C ASN A 35 -27.12 -5.54 -15.15
N LYS A 36 -26.04 -6.05 -14.55
CA LYS A 36 -25.59 -5.73 -13.18
C LYS A 36 -26.63 -5.97 -12.08
N LYS A 37 -27.59 -6.87 -12.31
CA LYS A 37 -28.56 -7.32 -11.29
C LYS A 37 -28.02 -8.55 -10.58
N GLU A 38 -28.13 -8.57 -9.26
CA GLU A 38 -27.75 -9.71 -8.42
C GLU A 38 -28.86 -10.77 -8.36
N GLN A 39 -28.46 -12.04 -8.47
CA GLN A 39 -29.29 -13.21 -8.21
C GLN A 39 -28.69 -13.97 -7.03
N THR A 40 -29.46 -14.13 -5.96
CA THR A 40 -28.97 -14.74 -4.71
C THR A 40 -29.62 -16.09 -4.46
N ILE A 41 -28.80 -17.08 -4.15
CA ILE A 41 -29.20 -18.40 -3.67
C ILE A 41 -28.73 -18.53 -2.23
N THR A 42 -29.67 -18.55 -1.28
CA THR A 42 -29.38 -18.94 0.10
C THR A 42 -29.20 -20.44 0.17
N LEU A 43 -28.08 -20.88 0.74
CA LEU A 43 -27.75 -22.29 0.91
C LEU A 43 -28.28 -22.78 2.25
N ASN A 44 -28.96 -23.92 2.24
CA ASN A 44 -29.51 -24.54 3.45
C ASN A 44 -28.84 -25.91 3.69
N PRO A 45 -27.58 -25.93 4.17
CA PRO A 45 -26.89 -27.19 4.43
C PRO A 45 -27.57 -27.95 5.58
N SER A 46 -27.89 -29.22 5.36
CA SER A 46 -28.40 -30.12 6.41
C SER A 46 -27.33 -30.61 7.39
N GLY A 47 -26.08 -30.15 7.25
CA GLY A 47 -24.93 -30.57 8.04
C GLY A 47 -23.79 -29.57 7.98
N ASP A 48 -22.54 -30.04 7.98
CA ASP A 48 -21.33 -29.21 7.97
C ASP A 48 -21.32 -28.20 6.79
N SER A 49 -21.52 -26.93 7.13
CA SER A 49 -21.58 -25.81 6.18
C SER A 49 -20.28 -25.63 5.41
N THR A 50 -19.13 -25.91 6.03
CA THR A 50 -17.81 -25.82 5.36
C THR A 50 -17.68 -26.87 4.26
N LYS A 51 -18.11 -28.11 4.53
CA LYS A 51 -18.16 -29.16 3.51
C LYS A 51 -19.16 -28.83 2.40
N TYR A 52 -20.27 -28.17 2.75
CA TYR A 52 -21.27 -27.73 1.78
C TYR A 52 -20.72 -26.68 0.82
N ILE A 53 -20.06 -25.64 1.35
CA ILE A 53 -19.38 -24.61 0.55
C ILE A 53 -18.34 -25.22 -0.37
N LYS A 54 -17.52 -26.16 0.12
CA LYS A 54 -16.56 -26.88 -0.74
C LYS A 54 -17.23 -27.64 -1.87
N ALA A 55 -18.41 -28.23 -1.64
CA ALA A 55 -19.17 -28.90 -2.67
C ALA A 55 -19.75 -27.92 -3.71
N VAL A 56 -20.24 -26.75 -3.28
CA VAL A 56 -20.67 -25.65 -4.16
C VAL A 56 -19.51 -25.21 -5.06
N GLN A 57 -18.36 -24.88 -4.47
CA GLN A 57 -17.18 -24.45 -5.22
C GLN A 57 -16.71 -25.53 -6.19
N LYS A 58 -16.73 -26.81 -5.79
CA LYS A 58 -16.38 -27.93 -6.68
C LYS A 58 -17.32 -28.01 -7.89
N LEU A 59 -18.62 -27.81 -7.70
CA LEU A 59 -19.61 -27.77 -8.78
C LEU A 59 -19.29 -26.62 -9.74
N LEU A 60 -19.13 -25.39 -9.22
CA LEU A 60 -18.81 -24.21 -10.03
C LEU A 60 -17.55 -24.43 -10.89
N VAL A 61 -16.45 -24.88 -10.27
CA VAL A 61 -15.20 -25.21 -10.97
C VAL A 61 -15.44 -26.22 -12.09
N SER A 62 -16.14 -27.33 -11.81
CA SER A 62 -16.36 -28.39 -12.80
C SER A 62 -17.17 -27.94 -14.01
N GLN A 63 -18.15 -27.07 -13.80
CA GLN A 63 -19.02 -26.57 -14.87
C GLN A 63 -18.28 -25.55 -15.75
N ILE A 64 -17.41 -24.73 -15.15
CA ILE A 64 -16.75 -23.63 -15.85
C ILE A 64 -15.48 -24.08 -16.58
N LEU A 65 -14.68 -24.95 -15.94
CA LEU A 65 -13.39 -25.39 -16.47
C LEU A 65 -13.46 -26.78 -17.13
N GLY A 66 -14.62 -27.44 -17.08
CA GLY A 66 -14.81 -28.80 -17.55
C GLY A 66 -14.12 -29.85 -16.66
N SER A 67 -14.12 -31.10 -17.12
CA SER A 67 -13.58 -32.27 -16.40
C SER A 67 -12.04 -32.33 -16.33
N MET A 68 -11.33 -31.29 -16.77
CA MET A 68 -9.87 -31.23 -16.78
C MET A 68 -9.30 -30.90 -15.38
N GLY A 69 -9.23 -31.91 -14.53
CA GLY A 69 -8.26 -31.96 -13.41
C GLY A 69 -8.58 -31.20 -12.11
N GLY A 70 -9.73 -30.54 -12.02
CA GLY A 70 -10.27 -29.99 -10.77
C GLY A 70 -9.45 -28.88 -10.09
N TYR A 71 -10.07 -28.24 -9.11
CA TYR A 71 -9.43 -27.30 -8.18
C TYR A 71 -8.69 -28.10 -7.09
N PRO A 72 -7.44 -27.75 -6.70
CA PRO A 72 -6.65 -26.56 -7.01
C PRO A 72 -5.62 -26.74 -8.15
N SER A 73 -5.61 -27.90 -8.82
CA SER A 73 -4.62 -28.24 -9.85
C SER A 73 -4.59 -27.24 -11.01
N TYR A 74 -5.76 -26.69 -11.38
CA TYR A 74 -5.87 -25.67 -12.43
C TYR A 74 -5.15 -24.36 -12.08
N LEU A 75 -5.32 -23.85 -10.85
CA LEU A 75 -4.62 -22.63 -10.40
C LEU A 75 -3.09 -22.83 -10.35
N LYS A 76 -2.63 -24.00 -9.87
CA LYS A 76 -1.20 -24.35 -9.86
C LYS A 76 -0.59 -24.45 -11.26
N ARG A 77 -1.34 -24.94 -12.25
CA ARG A 77 -0.90 -24.98 -13.66
C ARG A 77 -0.92 -23.59 -14.29
N TRP A 78 -1.92 -22.77 -13.98
CA TRP A 78 -2.01 -21.39 -14.47
C TRP A 78 -0.85 -20.51 -13.96
N SER A 79 -0.55 -20.57 -12.66
CA SER A 79 0.61 -19.88 -12.05
C SER A 79 1.95 -20.32 -12.67
N ARG A 80 2.06 -21.57 -13.14
CA ARG A 80 3.26 -22.10 -13.82
C ARG A 80 3.31 -21.81 -15.32
N MET A 81 2.16 -21.66 -15.98
CA MET A 81 2.08 -21.60 -17.44
C MET A 81 2.19 -20.20 -18.02
N GLY A 82 2.20 -19.12 -17.21
CA GLY A 82 2.64 -17.77 -17.59
C GLY A 82 1.85 -17.04 -18.70
N GLN A 83 1.17 -17.74 -19.60
CA GLN A 83 0.44 -17.26 -20.76
C GLN A 83 -0.48 -18.38 -21.27
N VAL A 84 -1.74 -18.37 -20.87
CA VAL A 84 -2.80 -18.88 -21.75
C VAL A 84 -3.82 -17.76 -21.85
N GLY A 85 -3.92 -17.22 -23.07
CA GLY A 85 -4.89 -16.27 -23.61
C GLY A 85 -5.65 -15.37 -22.64
N SER A 86 -5.64 -14.07 -22.95
CA SER A 86 -6.60 -13.05 -22.50
C SER A 86 -8.09 -13.48 -22.52
N SER A 87 -8.44 -14.62 -23.13
CA SER A 87 -9.79 -15.06 -23.46
C SER A 87 -10.62 -15.65 -22.32
N ASN A 88 -10.14 -15.77 -21.06
CA ASN A 88 -10.98 -16.42 -20.01
C ASN A 88 -11.01 -15.79 -18.61
N LEU A 89 -10.60 -14.53 -18.43
CA LEU A 89 -10.67 -13.86 -17.11
C LEU A 89 -12.11 -13.81 -16.56
N LYS A 90 -13.11 -13.53 -17.41
CA LYS A 90 -14.52 -13.52 -17.01
C LYS A 90 -14.99 -14.89 -16.49
N SER A 91 -14.57 -15.98 -17.12
CA SER A 91 -14.92 -17.32 -16.66
C SER A 91 -14.31 -17.66 -15.30
N LEU A 92 -13.09 -17.19 -15.01
CA LEU A 92 -12.49 -17.36 -13.68
C LEU A 92 -13.33 -16.69 -12.58
N LEU A 93 -13.93 -15.53 -12.87
CA LEU A 93 -14.83 -14.84 -11.95
C LEU A 93 -16.17 -15.54 -11.73
N LYS A 94 -16.51 -16.56 -12.53
CA LYS A 94 -17.67 -17.41 -12.29
C LYS A 94 -17.38 -18.56 -11.33
N ILE A 95 -16.12 -18.81 -10.98
CA ILE A 95 -15.72 -19.97 -10.16
C ILE A 95 -16.24 -19.86 -8.71
N GLY A 96 -16.60 -18.67 -8.23
CA GLY A 96 -17.06 -18.47 -6.85
C GLY A 96 -15.99 -18.79 -5.81
N ASN A 97 -14.72 -18.64 -6.19
CA ASN A 97 -13.57 -18.84 -5.32
C ASN A 97 -12.71 -17.59 -5.31
N ILE A 98 -12.38 -17.09 -4.12
CA ILE A 98 -11.61 -15.86 -3.94
C ILE A 98 -10.20 -15.96 -4.55
N GLU A 99 -9.58 -17.13 -4.55
CA GLU A 99 -8.26 -17.33 -5.18
C GLU A 99 -8.30 -17.11 -6.69
N ALA A 100 -9.43 -17.39 -7.34
CA ALA A 100 -9.62 -17.07 -8.75
C ALA A 100 -9.74 -15.55 -8.96
N VAL A 101 -10.39 -14.84 -8.04
CA VAL A 101 -10.51 -13.37 -8.07
C VAL A 101 -9.13 -12.73 -7.90
N VAL A 102 -8.33 -13.21 -6.94
CA VAL A 102 -6.93 -12.77 -6.75
C VAL A 102 -6.09 -13.01 -7.99
N ALA A 103 -6.22 -14.19 -8.61
CA ALA A 103 -5.51 -14.50 -9.85
C ALA A 103 -5.89 -13.55 -10.99
N VAL A 104 -7.19 -13.24 -11.15
CA VAL A 104 -7.66 -12.28 -12.16
C VAL A 104 -7.16 -10.88 -11.85
N ALA A 105 -7.25 -10.43 -10.59
CA ALA A 105 -6.73 -9.14 -10.15
C ALA A 105 -5.25 -9.01 -10.50
N ASN A 106 -4.44 -10.04 -10.23
CA ASN A 106 -3.00 -10.09 -10.53
C ASN A 106 -2.65 -10.24 -12.01
N SER A 107 -3.60 -10.52 -12.90
CA SER A 107 -3.32 -10.74 -14.32
C SER A 107 -2.75 -9.49 -14.99
N GLN A 108 -1.73 -9.65 -15.83
CA GLN A 108 -1.23 -8.58 -16.72
C GLN A 108 -2.27 -8.14 -17.75
N ASN A 109 -3.25 -9.00 -18.05
CA ASN A 109 -4.32 -8.76 -19.02
C ASN A 109 -5.61 -8.19 -18.39
N LEU A 110 -5.58 -7.81 -17.10
CA LEU A 110 -6.73 -7.13 -16.49
C LEU A 110 -7.02 -5.83 -17.25
N ASN A 111 -8.29 -5.61 -17.56
CA ASN A 111 -8.78 -4.44 -18.29
C ASN A 111 -10.09 -3.93 -17.69
N ASP A 112 -10.59 -2.82 -18.22
CA ASP A 112 -11.80 -2.15 -17.73
C ASP A 112 -13.04 -3.05 -17.78
N GLU A 113 -13.17 -3.92 -18.78
CA GLU A 113 -14.34 -4.81 -18.91
C GLU A 113 -14.48 -5.81 -17.75
N VAL A 114 -13.37 -6.14 -17.09
CA VAL A 114 -13.31 -7.17 -16.05
C VAL A 114 -13.09 -6.55 -14.67
N LEU A 115 -12.57 -5.32 -14.59
CA LEU A 115 -12.27 -4.63 -13.34
C LEU A 115 -13.47 -4.54 -12.39
N ASP A 116 -14.63 -4.11 -12.91
CA ASP A 116 -15.87 -4.05 -12.13
C ASP A 116 -16.24 -5.41 -11.52
N LEU A 117 -16.07 -6.47 -12.32
CA LEU A 117 -16.43 -7.83 -11.92
C LEU A 117 -15.47 -8.36 -10.86
N VAL A 118 -14.17 -8.05 -10.97
CA VAL A 118 -13.17 -8.38 -9.94
C VAL A 118 -13.54 -7.72 -8.62
N TRP A 119 -13.79 -6.41 -8.65
CA TRP A 119 -14.11 -5.67 -7.43
C TRP A 119 -15.41 -6.16 -6.79
N TRP A 120 -16.44 -6.42 -7.62
CA TRP A 120 -17.69 -6.99 -7.15
C TRP A 120 -17.49 -8.39 -6.55
N CYS A 121 -16.73 -9.27 -7.20
CA CYS A 121 -16.44 -10.61 -6.69
C CYS A 121 -15.64 -10.61 -5.37
N ALA A 122 -14.85 -9.58 -5.11
CA ALA A 122 -14.11 -9.41 -3.87
C ALA A 122 -15.00 -9.02 -2.67
N THR A 123 -16.25 -8.62 -2.89
CA THR A 123 -17.14 -8.08 -1.85
C THR A 123 -17.47 -9.12 -0.77
N ASN A 124 -17.43 -8.70 0.50
CA ASN A 124 -17.66 -9.52 1.70
C ASN A 124 -16.71 -10.73 1.82
N THR A 125 -15.45 -10.53 1.43
CA THR A 125 -14.40 -11.54 1.58
C THR A 125 -13.26 -10.99 2.42
N ASP A 126 -12.56 -11.88 3.13
CA ASP A 126 -11.39 -11.51 3.94
C ASP A 126 -10.26 -10.87 3.11
N GLN A 127 -10.24 -11.09 1.79
CA GLN A 127 -9.23 -10.56 0.87
C GLN A 127 -9.65 -9.26 0.18
N GLN A 128 -10.82 -8.69 0.47
CA GLN A 128 -11.32 -7.49 -0.22
C GLN A 128 -10.35 -6.31 -0.10
N ALA A 129 -9.85 -6.05 1.12
CA ALA A 129 -8.88 -4.96 1.34
C ALA A 129 -7.53 -5.22 0.65
N GLU A 130 -7.08 -6.47 0.61
CA GLU A 130 -5.83 -6.84 -0.06
C GLU A 130 -5.94 -6.70 -1.59
N ILE A 131 -7.03 -7.21 -2.17
CA ILE A 131 -7.35 -7.03 -3.60
C ILE A 131 -7.49 -5.54 -3.92
N GLY A 132 -8.16 -4.76 -3.07
CA GLY A 132 -8.30 -3.32 -3.24
C GLY A 132 -6.95 -2.60 -3.29
N ARG A 133 -6.07 -2.87 -2.31
CA ARG A 133 -4.71 -2.32 -2.30
C ARG A 133 -3.95 -2.68 -3.58
N PHE A 134 -4.02 -3.95 -3.98
CA PHE A 134 -3.36 -4.41 -5.19
C PHE A 134 -3.89 -3.70 -6.44
N LEU A 135 -5.20 -3.59 -6.60
CA LEU A 135 -5.82 -2.92 -7.75
C LEU A 135 -5.41 -1.44 -7.83
N LEU A 136 -5.31 -0.73 -6.70
CA LEU A 136 -4.87 0.67 -6.66
C LEU A 136 -3.39 0.88 -6.98
N THR A 137 -2.58 -0.19 -7.11
CA THR A 137 -1.21 -0.08 -7.64
C THR A 137 -1.18 0.16 -9.16
N ARG A 138 -2.32 -0.01 -9.85
CA ARG A 138 -2.42 0.04 -11.31
C ARG A 138 -2.94 1.40 -11.77
N ASN A 139 -2.17 2.10 -12.59
CA ASN A 139 -2.49 3.46 -13.05
C ASN A 139 -3.87 3.59 -13.72
N PHE A 140 -4.31 2.60 -14.49
CA PHE A 140 -5.62 2.68 -15.15
C PHE A 140 -6.79 2.56 -14.16
N VAL A 141 -6.60 1.83 -13.05
CA VAL A 141 -7.62 1.68 -12.00
C VAL A 141 -7.84 2.99 -11.28
N ILE A 142 -6.77 3.75 -11.02
CA ILE A 142 -6.83 5.07 -10.36
C ILE A 142 -7.76 6.01 -11.13
N LYS A 143 -7.70 5.97 -12.47
CA LYS A 143 -8.50 6.81 -13.38
C LYS A 143 -9.91 6.26 -13.62
N HIS A 144 -10.17 5.02 -13.21
CA HIS A 144 -11.46 4.37 -13.40
C HIS A 144 -12.41 4.69 -12.22
N PRO A 145 -13.74 4.81 -12.42
CA PRO A 145 -14.68 5.03 -11.31
C PRO A 145 -14.58 4.00 -10.18
N ILE A 146 -14.18 2.77 -10.49
CA ILE A 146 -13.92 1.72 -9.49
C ILE A 146 -12.76 2.07 -8.56
N GLY A 147 -11.73 2.78 -9.03
CA GLY A 147 -10.62 3.22 -8.19
C GLY A 147 -11.11 4.03 -6.99
N LYS A 148 -12.07 4.92 -7.20
CA LYS A 148 -12.70 5.71 -6.13
C LYS A 148 -13.50 4.83 -5.16
N GLN A 149 -14.26 3.88 -5.67
CA GLN A 149 -15.00 2.94 -4.81
C GLN A 149 -14.06 2.08 -3.95
N ILE A 150 -12.93 1.64 -4.51
CA ILE A 150 -11.90 0.91 -3.77
C ILE A 150 -11.28 1.82 -2.70
N ALA A 151 -10.97 3.07 -3.05
CA ALA A 151 -10.39 4.03 -2.12
C ALA A 151 -11.35 4.35 -0.95
N ASP A 152 -12.63 4.55 -1.24
CA ASP A 152 -13.66 4.77 -0.21
C ASP A 152 -13.75 3.58 0.75
N TYR A 153 -13.79 2.35 0.21
CA TYR A 153 -13.78 1.12 1.01
C TYR A 153 -12.52 1.02 1.89
N LEU A 154 -11.33 1.24 1.30
CA LEU A 154 -10.06 1.13 2.04
C LEU A 154 -9.93 2.21 3.12
N LEU A 155 -10.47 3.41 2.88
CA LEU A 155 -10.52 4.49 3.86
C LEU A 155 -11.40 4.11 5.06
N GLU A 156 -12.56 3.50 4.82
CA GLU A 156 -13.44 2.97 5.87
C GLU A 156 -12.83 1.77 6.60
N PHE A 157 -12.06 0.93 5.89
CA PHE A 157 -11.40 -0.26 6.44
C PHE A 157 -10.14 0.08 7.25
N LEU A 158 -9.51 1.22 7.01
CA LEU A 158 -8.25 1.66 7.60
C LEU A 158 -8.19 1.52 9.15
N PRO A 159 -9.23 1.86 9.93
CA PRO A 159 -9.21 1.72 11.39
C PRO A 159 -9.08 0.26 11.88
N PHE A 160 -9.41 -0.71 11.04
CA PHE A 160 -9.31 -2.15 11.32
C PHE A 160 -7.98 -2.75 10.86
N THR A 161 -7.07 -1.95 10.31
CA THR A 161 -5.75 -2.42 9.86
C THR A 161 -4.74 -2.33 11.01
N ASP A 162 -4.32 -3.48 11.51
CA ASP A 162 -3.32 -3.58 12.58
C ASP A 162 -1.88 -3.56 12.05
N ASP A 163 -1.66 -4.13 10.86
CA ASP A 163 -0.34 -4.18 10.25
C ASP A 163 0.15 -2.78 9.85
N THR A 164 1.35 -2.45 10.30
CA THR A 164 1.90 -1.10 10.11
C THR A 164 2.29 -0.84 8.66
N THR A 165 2.85 -1.85 7.98
CA THR A 165 3.24 -1.72 6.58
C THR A 165 2.00 -1.51 5.72
N GLN A 166 0.94 -2.28 5.94
CA GLN A 166 -0.35 -2.10 5.28
C GLN A 166 -0.97 -0.73 5.56
N LEU A 167 -0.83 -0.17 6.76
CA LEU A 167 -1.30 1.18 7.05
C LEU A 167 -0.55 2.23 6.22
N ILE A 168 0.78 2.14 6.15
CA ILE A 168 1.59 3.05 5.35
C ILE A 168 1.22 2.92 3.87
N ASP A 169 1.18 1.70 3.34
CA ASP A 169 0.87 1.42 1.94
C ASP A 169 -0.54 1.86 1.56
N THR A 170 -1.54 1.55 2.39
CA THR A 170 -2.92 1.98 2.15
C THR A 170 -3.00 3.49 2.14
N THR A 171 -2.36 4.18 3.09
CA THR A 171 -2.34 5.65 3.12
C THR A 171 -1.70 6.22 1.85
N ASN A 172 -0.55 5.68 1.44
CA ASN A 172 0.13 6.08 0.22
C ASN A 172 -0.77 5.90 -1.01
N LEU A 173 -1.46 4.76 -1.13
CA LEU A 173 -2.37 4.45 -2.23
C LEU A 173 -3.60 5.38 -2.28
N LEU A 174 -4.16 5.72 -1.11
CA LEU A 174 -5.33 6.60 -1.01
C LEU A 174 -5.02 8.05 -1.39
N LEU A 175 -3.76 8.48 -1.27
CA LEU A 175 -3.33 9.85 -1.57
C LEU A 175 -3.08 10.10 -3.07
N GLN A 176 -3.28 9.10 -3.92
CA GLN A 176 -3.14 9.22 -5.37
C GLN A 176 -4.26 10.09 -5.97
N GLU A 177 -3.87 11.06 -6.79
CA GLU A 177 -4.79 11.96 -7.53
C GLU A 177 -5.95 12.48 -6.65
N ASP A 178 -7.19 12.31 -7.09
CA ASP A 178 -8.43 12.69 -6.40
C ASP A 178 -9.23 11.47 -5.88
N LEU A 179 -8.56 10.33 -5.67
CA LEU A 179 -9.19 9.10 -5.14
C LEU A 179 -9.94 9.34 -3.84
N ILE A 180 -9.40 10.17 -2.96
CA ILE A 180 -10.07 10.63 -1.74
C ILE A 180 -10.23 12.15 -1.73
N SER A 181 -11.30 12.60 -1.05
CA SER A 181 -11.60 14.02 -0.91
C SER A 181 -10.52 14.77 -0.12
N PRO A 182 -10.36 16.09 -0.33
CA PRO A 182 -9.47 16.92 0.49
C PRO A 182 -9.76 16.80 2.00
N GLN A 183 -11.04 16.70 2.38
CA GLN A 183 -11.45 16.54 3.77
C GLN A 183 -10.98 15.18 4.36
N ALA A 184 -10.98 14.12 3.54
CA ALA A 184 -10.42 12.83 3.94
C ALA A 184 -8.90 12.90 4.09
N LYS A 185 -8.19 13.58 3.17
CA LYS A 185 -6.74 13.84 3.28
C LYS A 185 -6.40 14.55 4.59
N ASP A 186 -7.11 15.61 4.93
CA ASP A 186 -6.90 16.35 6.18
C ASP A 186 -7.14 15.51 7.43
N ARG A 187 -8.16 14.65 7.41
CA ARG A 187 -8.44 13.72 8.52
C ARG A 187 -7.30 12.73 8.71
N LEU A 188 -6.79 12.12 7.62
CA LEU A 188 -5.66 11.20 7.68
C LEU A 188 -4.38 11.90 8.17
N TRP A 189 -4.11 13.12 7.70
CA TRP A 189 -2.97 13.91 8.17
C TRP A 189 -3.03 14.18 9.67
N LYS A 190 -4.20 14.56 10.19
CA LYS A 190 -4.43 14.77 11.63
C LYS A 190 -4.25 13.49 12.43
N GLN A 191 -4.71 12.34 11.93
CA GLN A 191 -4.46 11.04 12.56
C GLN A 191 -2.96 10.71 12.60
N GLY A 192 -2.23 11.06 11.54
CA GLY A 192 -0.78 10.90 11.44
C GLY A 192 0.01 11.60 12.54
N GLN A 193 -0.51 12.71 13.07
CA GLN A 193 0.12 13.41 14.19
C GLN A 193 0.23 12.53 15.45
N ARG A 194 -0.68 11.56 15.62
CA ARG A 194 -0.69 10.58 16.71
C ARG A 194 -0.08 9.24 16.30
N LYS A 195 -0.31 8.79 15.06
CA LYS A 195 0.17 7.50 14.53
C LYS A 195 1.09 7.75 13.31
N PRO A 196 2.42 7.81 13.50
CA PRO A 196 3.36 8.23 12.46
C PRO A 196 3.32 7.43 11.15
N ALA A 197 2.83 6.18 11.17
CA ALA A 197 2.63 5.36 9.97
C ALA A 197 1.82 6.09 8.88
N PHE A 198 0.78 6.85 9.25
CA PHE A 198 0.04 7.63 8.26
C PHE A 198 0.93 8.69 7.62
N LEU A 199 1.74 9.41 8.41
CA LEU A 199 2.64 10.46 7.90
C LEU A 199 3.71 9.89 6.96
N VAL A 200 4.17 8.66 7.19
CA VAL A 200 5.07 7.98 6.24
C VAL A 200 4.42 7.86 4.87
N GLY A 201 3.15 7.45 4.81
CA GLY A 201 2.42 7.37 3.53
C GLY A 201 2.28 8.73 2.84
N PHE A 202 2.17 9.82 3.62
CA PHE A 202 2.16 11.18 3.07
C PHE A 202 3.51 11.60 2.49
N ILE A 203 4.61 11.45 3.24
CA ILE A 203 5.94 11.90 2.77
C ILE A 203 6.41 11.12 1.55
N GLU A 204 5.95 9.89 1.36
CA GLU A 204 6.25 9.09 0.17
C GLU A 204 5.43 9.48 -1.06
N ARG A 205 4.17 9.91 -0.88
CA ARG A 205 3.26 10.15 -2.00
C ARG A 205 3.14 11.62 -2.38
N MET A 206 3.12 12.51 -1.40
CA MET A 206 2.73 13.92 -1.56
C MET A 206 3.93 14.86 -1.55
N GLU A 207 5.04 14.44 -2.16
CA GLU A 207 6.21 15.30 -2.33
C GLU A 207 5.80 16.61 -3.03
N GLY A 208 6.10 17.75 -2.41
CA GLY A 208 5.74 19.07 -2.94
C GLY A 208 4.27 19.47 -2.76
N ASN A 209 3.45 18.65 -2.11
CA ASN A 209 2.02 18.92 -1.88
C ASN A 209 1.54 18.43 -0.51
N LEU A 210 2.40 18.47 0.51
CA LEU A 210 2.06 18.10 1.88
C LEU A 210 1.11 19.14 2.51
N PRO A 211 0.16 18.73 3.37
CA PRO A 211 -0.75 19.65 4.05
C PRO A 211 -0.02 20.68 4.93
N ASN A 212 -0.28 21.97 4.70
CA ASN A 212 0.31 23.08 5.46
C ASN A 212 -0.60 23.56 6.61
N ASN A 213 -0.91 22.68 7.56
CA ASN A 213 -1.83 23.03 8.67
C ASN A 213 -1.23 24.00 9.70
N ASN A 214 0.10 24.19 9.69
CA ASN A 214 0.82 25.01 10.66
C ASN A 214 1.22 26.38 10.09
N ASN A 215 0.78 26.73 8.88
CA ASN A 215 1.22 27.93 8.15
C ASN A 215 2.75 28.04 8.09
N THR A 216 3.42 26.91 7.87
CA THR A 216 4.86 26.86 7.61
C THR A 216 5.13 27.71 6.37
N ILE A 217 6.16 28.56 6.43
CA ILE A 217 6.57 29.44 5.34
C ILE A 217 7.95 29.02 4.83
N ALA A 218 8.29 29.45 3.61
CA ALA A 218 9.63 29.33 3.08
C ALA A 218 10.65 30.11 3.95
N LEU A 219 11.88 29.62 4.00
CA LEU A 219 13.00 30.34 4.60
C LEU A 219 13.61 31.29 3.56
N ASP A 220 13.84 32.54 3.95
CA ASP A 220 14.46 33.55 3.09
C ASP A 220 15.97 33.31 3.00
N ASN A 221 16.40 32.55 1.98
CA ASN A 221 17.81 32.30 1.70
C ASN A 221 18.00 31.77 0.27
N ASN A 222 18.74 32.52 -0.56
CA ASN A 222 18.97 32.25 -1.99
C ASN A 222 20.18 31.34 -2.29
N ILE A 223 20.61 30.50 -1.36
CA ILE A 223 21.63 29.47 -1.63
C ILE A 223 21.01 28.37 -2.49
N LYS A 224 21.53 28.17 -3.70
CA LYS A 224 21.04 27.19 -4.68
C LYS A 224 21.02 25.77 -4.12
N GLU A 225 22.03 25.39 -3.34
CA GLU A 225 22.14 24.10 -2.68
C GLU A 225 21.03 23.85 -1.64
N LEU A 226 20.34 24.90 -1.20
CA LEU A 226 19.29 24.85 -0.19
C LEU A 226 17.91 25.23 -0.73
N GLU A 227 17.76 25.53 -2.02
CA GLU A 227 16.49 25.99 -2.61
C GLU A 227 15.32 25.05 -2.27
N ARG A 228 15.51 23.75 -2.49
CA ARG A 228 14.51 22.72 -2.17
C ARG A 228 14.19 22.67 -0.67
N VAL A 229 15.21 22.79 0.19
CA VAL A 229 15.07 22.79 1.66
C VAL A 229 14.33 24.04 2.14
N ASN A 230 14.65 25.20 1.57
CA ASN A 230 14.12 26.50 1.97
C ASN A 230 12.72 26.76 1.46
N SER A 231 12.25 26.04 0.43
CA SER A 231 10.86 26.11 -0.02
C SER A 231 9.87 25.77 1.10
N GLU A 232 8.64 26.29 1.01
CA GLU A 232 7.55 25.99 1.95
C GLU A 232 7.37 24.48 2.14
N GLN A 233 7.29 23.75 1.02
CA GLN A 233 7.08 22.31 1.01
C GLN A 233 8.31 21.53 1.49
N GLY A 234 9.52 22.06 1.27
CA GLY A 234 10.75 21.53 1.87
C GLY A 234 10.73 21.62 3.38
N GLN A 235 10.32 22.77 3.92
CA GLN A 235 10.18 22.96 5.36
C GLN A 235 9.12 22.02 5.96
N ILE A 236 7.96 21.88 5.32
CA ILE A 236 6.90 20.94 5.76
C ILE A 236 7.42 19.50 5.74
N MET A 237 8.12 19.09 4.68
CA MET A 237 8.71 17.76 4.55
C MET A 237 9.69 17.46 5.69
N LEU A 238 10.68 18.33 5.91
CA LEU A 238 11.71 18.10 6.93
C LEU A 238 11.14 18.16 8.36
N GLN A 239 10.20 19.07 8.62
CA GLN A 239 9.49 19.13 9.91
C GLN A 239 8.68 17.86 10.17
N THR A 240 8.00 17.33 9.15
CA THR A 240 7.22 16.10 9.23
C THR A 240 8.12 14.90 9.49
N ILE A 241 9.23 14.77 8.76
CA ILE A 241 10.24 13.71 8.97
C ILE A 241 10.79 13.78 10.40
N ASN A 242 11.18 14.96 10.88
CA ASN A 242 11.67 15.14 12.25
C ASN A 242 10.62 14.71 13.29
N HIS A 243 9.34 15.04 13.06
CA HIS A 243 8.25 14.62 13.94
C HIS A 243 8.05 13.09 13.96
N ILE A 244 8.14 12.43 12.79
CA ILE A 244 8.08 10.96 12.72
C ILE A 244 9.23 10.33 13.53
N LEU A 245 10.47 10.79 13.30
CA LEU A 245 11.66 10.26 13.97
C LEU A 245 11.60 10.41 15.50
N LYS A 246 11.02 11.50 16.02
CA LYS A 246 10.82 11.70 17.47
C LYS A 246 9.88 10.66 18.10
N LYS A 247 8.96 10.11 17.30
CA LYS A 247 7.91 9.18 17.77
C LYS A 247 8.16 7.74 17.37
N ILE A 248 9.33 7.43 16.80
CA ILE A 248 9.57 6.12 16.20
C ILE A 248 9.51 4.98 17.22
N ASN A 249 8.69 3.96 16.93
CA ASN A 249 8.49 2.79 17.79
C ASN A 249 8.40 1.48 17.00
N GLN A 250 8.54 1.53 15.67
CA GLN A 250 8.42 0.40 14.76
C GLN A 250 9.46 0.55 13.65
N GLU A 251 10.10 -0.55 13.25
CA GLU A 251 11.22 -0.54 12.31
C GLU A 251 10.81 -0.10 10.90
N HIS A 252 9.67 -0.55 10.38
CA HIS A 252 9.22 -0.20 9.03
C HIS A 252 8.92 1.28 8.86
N VAL A 253 8.42 1.95 9.90
CA VAL A 253 8.25 3.40 9.92
C VAL A 253 9.62 4.09 9.82
N LEU A 254 10.65 3.54 10.46
CA LEU A 254 11.99 4.12 10.50
C LEU A 254 12.64 3.99 9.13
N TYR A 255 12.72 2.76 8.60
CA TYR A 255 13.36 2.45 7.34
C TYR A 255 12.82 3.33 6.22
N ARG A 256 11.50 3.35 6.04
CA ARG A 256 10.83 4.13 5.00
C ARG A 256 11.04 5.64 5.17
N THR A 257 11.03 6.14 6.41
CA THR A 257 11.30 7.56 6.68
C THR A 257 12.74 7.94 6.30
N LEU A 258 13.72 7.09 6.61
CA LEU A 258 15.13 7.35 6.26
C LEU A 258 15.36 7.27 4.74
N GLU A 259 14.70 6.32 4.06
CA GLU A 259 14.75 6.21 2.60
C GLU A 259 14.19 7.45 1.91
N VAL A 260 13.03 7.94 2.36
CA VAL A 260 12.44 9.18 1.84
C VAL A 260 13.36 10.37 2.10
N LEU A 261 13.92 10.50 3.31
CA LEU A 261 14.81 11.61 3.65
C LEU A 261 16.05 11.65 2.74
N GLY A 262 16.74 10.52 2.60
CA GLY A 262 17.93 10.43 1.75
C GLY A 262 17.63 10.66 0.28
N ALA A 263 16.52 10.11 -0.23
CA ALA A 263 16.09 10.35 -1.60
C ALA A 263 15.74 11.83 -1.85
N TYR A 264 14.97 12.44 -0.94
CA TYR A 264 14.50 13.82 -1.03
C TYR A 264 15.65 14.84 -1.05
N LEU A 265 16.73 14.57 -0.30
CA LEU A 265 17.90 15.45 -0.20
C LEU A 265 19.08 15.02 -1.07
N SER A 266 18.91 14.00 -1.90
CA SER A 266 19.95 13.35 -2.70
C SER A 266 20.89 14.34 -3.40
N HIS A 267 22.15 13.93 -3.52
CA HIS A 267 23.19 14.70 -4.17
C HIS A 267 24.09 13.75 -4.99
N PRO A 268 24.48 14.10 -6.25
CA PRO A 268 25.24 13.19 -7.11
C PRO A 268 26.57 12.70 -6.54
N MET A 269 27.19 13.49 -5.66
CA MET A 269 28.47 13.17 -5.02
C MET A 269 28.32 12.48 -3.65
N VAL A 270 27.10 12.25 -3.19
CA VAL A 270 26.82 11.63 -1.88
C VAL A 270 26.26 10.22 -2.10
N GLN A 271 26.93 9.24 -1.52
CA GLN A 271 26.49 7.86 -1.48
C GLN A 271 25.78 7.55 -0.17
N ARG A 272 24.88 6.57 -0.19
CA ARG A 272 24.24 6.03 1.02
C ARG A 272 25.19 5.06 1.70
N LEU A 273 25.44 5.28 2.99
CA LEU A 273 26.39 4.49 3.78
C LEU A 273 25.70 3.86 4.99
N ALA A 274 26.30 2.81 5.52
CA ALA A 274 25.80 2.05 6.67
C ALA A 274 26.29 2.56 8.03
N ASP A 275 27.15 3.59 8.04
CA ASP A 275 27.70 4.19 9.25
C ASP A 275 27.54 5.73 9.24
N ILE A 276 27.14 6.29 10.40
CA ILE A 276 26.82 7.71 10.52
C ILE A 276 28.07 8.60 10.51
N GLU A 277 29.20 8.13 11.04
CA GLU A 277 30.47 8.86 11.05
C GLU A 277 31.05 8.93 9.64
N GLN A 278 30.90 7.86 8.85
CA GLN A 278 31.23 7.85 7.44
C GLN A 278 30.36 8.82 6.64
N CYS A 279 29.05 8.89 6.92
CA CYS A 279 28.17 9.90 6.31
C CYS A 279 28.61 11.34 6.63
N GLN A 280 29.03 11.60 7.87
CA GLN A 280 29.56 12.92 8.29
C GLN A 280 30.85 13.26 7.55
N THR A 281 31.80 12.32 7.51
CA THR A 281 33.07 12.47 6.78
C THR A 281 32.85 12.73 5.29
N GLN A 282 31.90 12.00 4.68
CA GLN A 282 31.53 12.21 3.28
C GLN A 282 30.95 13.60 3.05
N ALA A 283 30.04 14.07 3.92
CA ALA A 283 29.45 15.39 3.81
C ALA A 283 30.51 16.51 3.88
N GLU A 284 31.50 16.38 4.76
CA GLU A 284 32.64 17.30 4.87
C GLU A 284 33.50 17.30 3.60
N ASN A 285 33.85 16.12 3.09
CA ASN A 285 34.67 15.99 1.88
C ASN A 285 33.96 16.57 0.65
N VAL A 286 32.65 16.30 0.49
CA VAL A 286 31.87 16.83 -0.62
C VAL A 286 31.73 18.35 -0.50
N LEU A 287 31.48 18.88 0.70
CA LEU A 287 31.41 20.33 0.93
C LEU A 287 32.73 21.02 0.53
N ALA A 288 33.87 20.46 0.96
CA ALA A 288 35.19 20.97 0.62
C ALA A 288 35.47 20.90 -0.89
N GLN A 289 35.06 19.82 -1.57
CA GLN A 289 35.20 19.68 -3.02
C GLN A 289 34.35 20.69 -3.81
N LEU A 290 33.20 21.09 -3.26
CA LEU A 290 32.36 22.15 -3.83
C LEU A 290 32.91 23.55 -3.56
N GLY A 291 33.94 23.69 -2.70
CA GLY A 291 34.51 24.99 -2.32
C GLY A 291 33.55 25.84 -1.49
N LEU A 292 32.62 25.21 -0.76
CA LEU A 292 31.63 25.87 0.08
C LEU A 292 32.02 25.75 1.56
N ASP A 293 31.60 26.72 2.38
CA ASP A 293 31.77 26.70 3.83
C ASP A 293 30.47 27.12 4.51
N ASN A 294 29.53 26.17 4.60
CA ASN A 294 28.20 26.43 5.14
C ASN A 294 27.64 25.19 5.85
N GLU A 295 27.41 25.32 7.17
CA GLU A 295 26.91 24.24 8.02
C GLU A 295 25.52 23.72 7.59
N LYS A 296 24.65 24.55 7.01
CA LYS A 296 23.36 24.07 6.47
C LYS A 296 23.58 23.20 5.24
N ILE A 297 24.52 23.55 4.36
CA ILE A 297 24.84 22.71 3.19
C ILE A 297 25.46 21.39 3.65
N LYS A 298 26.37 21.43 4.63
CA LYS A 298 26.92 20.23 5.28
C LYS A 298 25.83 19.32 5.85
N ALA A 299 24.88 19.89 6.60
CA ALA A 299 23.75 19.16 7.15
C ALA A 299 22.87 18.53 6.07
N ARG A 300 22.59 19.26 4.97
CA ARG A 300 21.89 18.68 3.82
C ARG A 300 22.65 17.49 3.23
N LEU A 301 23.96 17.63 3.00
CA LEU A 301 24.80 16.56 2.43
C LEU A 301 24.87 15.33 3.35
N LEU A 302 24.93 15.52 4.67
CA LEU A 302 24.83 14.44 5.65
C LEU A 302 23.52 13.67 5.48
N LEU A 303 22.39 14.39 5.44
CA LEU A 303 21.07 13.79 5.30
C LEU A 303 20.84 13.13 3.94
N ALA A 304 21.52 13.59 2.88
CA ALA A 304 21.49 12.95 1.56
C ALA A 304 22.08 11.53 1.57
N GLY A 305 23.02 11.24 2.49
CA GLY A 305 23.62 9.91 2.66
C GLY A 305 22.82 8.97 3.58
N VAL A 306 21.74 9.45 4.19
CA VAL A 306 20.91 8.67 5.11
C VAL A 306 20.08 7.64 4.35
N SER A 307 19.96 6.44 4.92
CA SER A 307 19.14 5.34 4.39
C SER A 307 18.86 4.33 5.50
N GLU A 308 18.07 3.29 5.21
CA GLU A 308 17.85 2.19 6.16
C GLU A 308 19.14 1.45 6.54
N GLN A 309 20.18 1.53 5.69
CA GLN A 309 21.47 0.86 5.90
C GLN A 309 22.14 1.26 7.22
N LEU A 310 21.88 2.48 7.71
CA LEU A 310 22.40 3.00 8.97
C LEU A 310 21.86 2.27 10.21
N VAL A 311 20.71 1.60 10.08
CA VAL A 311 19.94 1.12 11.23
C VAL A 311 19.56 -0.36 11.16
N VAL A 312 19.50 -0.92 9.94
CA VAL A 312 19.05 -2.30 9.71
C VAL A 312 19.92 -3.32 10.45
N GLY A 313 21.25 -3.19 10.38
CA GLY A 313 22.17 -4.11 11.04
C GLY A 313 21.99 -4.14 12.56
N THR A 314 21.82 -2.97 13.18
CA THR A 314 21.60 -2.86 14.64
C THR A 314 20.23 -3.38 15.05
N ILE A 315 19.18 -3.10 14.27
CA ILE A 315 17.83 -3.59 14.57
C ILE A 315 17.76 -5.11 14.47
N SER A 316 18.28 -5.69 13.38
CA SER A 316 18.28 -7.15 13.19
C SER A 316 19.12 -7.87 14.23
N ALA A 317 20.27 -7.32 14.62
CA ALA A 317 21.14 -7.94 15.64
C ALA A 317 20.53 -7.97 17.05
N HIS A 318 19.59 -7.08 17.35
CA HIS A 318 19.02 -6.90 18.69
C HIS A 318 17.52 -7.10 18.78
N SER A 319 16.86 -7.48 17.68
CA SER A 319 15.40 -7.64 17.58
C SER A 319 14.64 -6.45 18.20
N LEU A 320 15.06 -5.24 17.86
CA LEU A 320 14.57 -4.03 18.54
C LEU A 320 13.11 -3.73 18.20
N ALA A 321 12.31 -3.45 19.23
CA ALA A 321 10.94 -2.98 19.08
C ALA A 321 10.63 -1.85 20.05
N GLY A 322 9.62 -1.04 19.74
CA GLY A 322 9.12 0.00 20.62
C GLY A 322 10.15 1.09 20.93
N SER A 323 10.21 1.52 22.19
CA SER A 323 11.13 2.56 22.66
C SER A 323 12.60 2.15 22.62
N ALA A 324 12.91 0.84 22.57
CA ALA A 324 14.28 0.34 22.50
C ALA A 324 14.99 0.76 21.20
N ILE A 325 14.25 0.92 20.10
CA ILE A 325 14.76 1.42 18.82
C ILE A 325 15.45 2.77 19.03
N ARG A 326 14.75 3.75 19.63
CA ARG A 326 15.30 5.09 19.86
C ARG A 326 16.51 5.09 20.79
N LYS A 327 16.45 4.29 21.86
CA LYS A 327 17.53 4.24 22.85
C LYS A 327 18.81 3.65 22.26
N LYS A 328 18.70 2.61 21.44
CA LYS A 328 19.87 1.91 20.89
C LYS A 328 20.47 2.64 19.68
N LEU A 329 19.65 3.37 18.93
CA LEU A 329 20.05 4.13 17.75
C LEU A 329 20.26 5.63 18.04
N SER A 330 20.46 6.03 19.30
CA SER A 330 20.57 7.44 19.69
C SER A 330 21.63 8.18 18.89
N ASN A 331 22.83 7.62 18.74
CA ASN A 331 23.94 8.25 18.03
C ASN A 331 23.58 8.59 16.57
N VAL A 332 22.85 7.70 15.90
CA VAL A 332 22.39 7.88 14.52
C VAL A 332 21.23 8.89 14.47
N LEU A 333 20.20 8.68 15.30
CA LEU A 333 18.98 9.50 15.27
C LEU A 333 19.24 10.94 15.73
N GLU A 334 20.08 11.16 16.74
CA GLU A 334 20.41 12.49 17.24
C GLU A 334 21.19 13.29 16.20
N SER A 335 22.13 12.66 15.48
CA SER A 335 22.87 13.30 14.38
C SER A 335 21.93 13.75 13.26
N ILE A 336 21.00 12.88 12.86
CA ILE A 336 19.99 13.19 11.83
C ILE A 336 19.04 14.30 12.31
N GLN A 337 18.56 14.22 13.56
CA GLN A 337 17.65 15.22 14.13
C GLN A 337 18.31 16.58 14.33
N ALA A 338 19.60 16.62 14.66
CA ALA A 338 20.38 17.84 14.75
C ALA A 338 20.50 18.52 13.38
N ALA A 339 20.84 17.76 12.33
CA ALA A 339 20.88 18.27 10.97
C ALA A 339 19.51 18.77 10.49
N LEU A 340 18.44 18.00 10.73
CA LEU A 340 17.06 18.44 10.43
C LEU A 340 16.72 19.74 11.14
N LYS A 341 17.02 19.85 12.44
CA LYS A 341 16.78 21.06 13.22
C LYS A 341 17.50 22.26 12.62
N LEU A 342 18.76 22.10 12.23
CA LEU A 342 19.55 23.15 11.60
C LEU A 342 18.92 23.63 10.28
N LEU A 343 18.45 22.70 9.45
CA LEU A 343 17.79 23.01 8.17
C LEU A 343 16.39 23.63 8.31
N THR A 344 15.70 23.39 9.43
CA THR A 344 14.36 23.93 9.69
C THR A 344 14.34 25.18 10.55
N THR A 345 15.50 25.71 10.94
CA THR A 345 15.60 26.95 11.74
C THR A 345 15.91 28.12 10.80
N PRO A 346 15.18 29.26 10.89
CA PRO A 346 15.54 30.49 10.19
C PRO A 346 16.97 30.92 10.53
N ILE A 347 17.59 31.72 9.64
CA ILE A 347 18.91 32.32 9.90
C ILE A 347 18.79 33.41 10.96
#